data_AF-A0A239N4J1-F1
#
_entry.id   AF-A0A239N4J1-F1
#
_cell.length_a   1.000
_cell.length_b   1.000
_cell.length_c   1.000
_cell.angle_alpha   90.00
_cell.angle_beta   90.00
_cell.angle_gamma   90.00
#
_symmetry.space_group_name_H-M   'P 1'
#
loop_
_entity.id
_entity.type
_entity.pdbx_description
1 polymer ?
#
loop_
_entity_poly.entity_id
_entity_poly.type
_entity_poly.pdbx_seq_one_letter_code
_entity_poly.pdbx_strand_id
1 'polypeptide(L)' 'MTNSFLIALRGYDIGQVDDALAMADQALASGSESARAEAGRTLRSLSFRTRLRGYARHQVDRAVRDRLAALDRG' A
#
# COMPACT_ATOMS: atom_id res chain seq x y z
N MET A 1 -2.55 0.10 -11.21
CA MET A 1 -1.77 1.30 -11.59
C MET A 1 -0.39 1.12 -11.02
N THR A 2 0.67 1.29 -11.82
CA THR A 2 2.04 1.14 -11.30
C THR A 2 2.41 2.38 -10.50
N ASN A 3 2.73 2.21 -9.23
CA ASN A 3 3.17 3.34 -8.40
C ASN A 3 4.58 3.78 -8.83
N SER A 4 4.79 5.08 -9.06
CA SER A 4 6.10 5.62 -9.42
C SER A 4 6.99 5.76 -8.18
N PHE A 5 7.41 4.63 -7.60
CA PHE A 5 8.44 4.58 -6.57
C PHE A 5 9.81 4.36 -7.22
N LEU A 6 10.84 4.93 -6.60
CA LEU A 6 12.23 4.70 -6.95
C LEU A 6 12.62 3.26 -6.64
N ILE A 7 13.45 2.67 -7.51
CA ILE A 7 14.05 1.36 -7.28
C ILE A 7 15.30 1.52 -6.43
N ALA A 8 15.32 0.84 -5.28
CA ALA A 8 16.47 0.77 -4.40
C ALA A 8 17.13 -0.61 -4.49
N LEU A 9 18.45 -0.67 -4.24
CA LEU A 9 19.18 -1.94 -4.24
C LEU A 9 18.58 -2.96 -3.27
N ARG A 10 18.06 -2.51 -2.11
CA ARG A 10 17.30 -3.32 -1.15
C ARG A 10 16.00 -2.61 -0.76
N GLY A 11 14.95 -2.87 -1.53
CA GLY A 11 13.62 -2.28 -1.33
C GLY A 11 12.58 -3.33 -0.99
N TYR A 12 11.33 -2.88 -0.85
CA TYR A 12 10.20 -3.79 -0.73
C TYR A 12 9.85 -4.43 -2.06
N ASP A 13 9.34 -5.66 -1.99
CA ASP A 13 8.86 -6.42 -3.13
C ASP A 13 7.80 -5.62 -3.91
N ILE A 14 8.08 -5.37 -5.20
CA ILE A 14 7.27 -4.52 -6.08
C ILE A 14 5.85 -5.06 -6.19
N GLY A 15 5.69 -6.37 -6.40
CA GLY A 15 4.38 -7.00 -6.56
C GLY A 15 3.56 -6.89 -5.28
N GLN A 16 4.17 -7.20 -4.12
CA GLN A 16 3.45 -7.06 -2.85
C GLN A 16 2.98 -5.63 -2.59
N VAL A 17 3.81 -4.64 -2.93
CA VAL A 17 3.46 -3.23 -2.74
C VAL A 17 2.34 -2.81 -3.69
N ASP A 18 2.45 -3.15 -4.98
CA ASP A 18 1.42 -2.78 -5.96
C ASP A 18 0.07 -3.45 -5.64
N ASP A 19 0.07 -4.73 -5.25
CA ASP A 19 -1.15 -5.44 -4.84
C ASP A 19 -1.81 -4.80 -3.61
N ALA A 20 -1.00 -4.46 -2.60
CA ALA A 20 -1.49 -3.85 -1.36
C ALA A 20 -2.10 -2.47 -1.61
N LEU A 21 -1.43 -1.64 -2.41
CA LEU A 21 -1.92 -0.30 -2.73
C LEU A 21 -3.13 -0.34 -3.67
N ALA A 22 -3.16 -1.26 -4.63
CA ALA A 22 -4.32 -1.46 -5.50
C ALA A 22 -5.57 -1.88 -4.70
N MET A 23 -5.43 -2.79 -3.74
CA MET A 23 -6.51 -3.20 -2.85
C MET A 23 -7.05 -2.02 -2.02
N ALA A 24 -6.17 -1.19 -1.44
CA ALA A 24 -6.57 0.01 -0.71
C ALA A 24 -7.28 1.03 -1.61
N ASP A 25 -6.76 1.27 -2.82
CA ASP A 25 -7.34 2.21 -3.78
C ASP A 25 -8.71 1.73 -4.28
N GLN A 26 -8.91 0.42 -4.49
CA GLN A 26 -10.21 -0.18 -4.82
C GLN A 26 -11.22 0.01 -3.69
N ALA A 27 -10.81 -0.21 -2.43
CA ALA A 27 -11.69 -0.01 -1.29
C ALA A 27 -12.13 1.46 -1.15
N LEU A 28 -11.21 2.41 -1.36
CA LEU A 28 -11.52 3.84 -1.40
C LEU A 28 -12.50 4.18 -2.53
N ALA A 29 -12.31 3.61 -3.72
CA ALA A 29 -13.18 3.84 -4.87
C ALA A 29 -14.58 3.21 -4.72
N SER A 30 -14.71 2.15 -3.91
CA SER A 30 -15.99 1.43 -3.76
C SER A 30 -17.08 2.24 -3.03
N GLY A 31 -16.71 3.27 -2.27
CA GLY A 31 -17.64 4.02 -1.40
C GLY A 31 -18.20 3.21 -0.23
N SER A 32 -17.78 1.95 -0.04
CA SER A 32 -18.26 1.08 1.04
C SER A 32 -17.45 1.27 2.32
N GLU A 33 -18.11 1.62 3.41
CA GLU A 33 -17.49 1.74 4.73
C GLU A 33 -16.90 0.41 5.22
N SER A 34 -17.60 -0.70 5.00
CA SER A 34 -17.11 -2.03 5.39
C SER A 34 -15.86 -2.43 4.60
N ALA A 35 -15.84 -2.18 3.30
CA ALA A 35 -14.68 -2.46 2.44
C ALA A 35 -13.47 -1.62 2.85
N ARG A 36 -13.68 -0.34 3.20
CA ARG A 36 -12.60 0.53 3.69
C ARG A 36 -12.04 0.08 5.04
N ALA A 37 -12.91 -0.28 5.98
CA ALA A 37 -12.49 -0.79 7.28
C ALA A 37 -11.71 -2.10 7.16
N GLU A 38 -12.13 -3.01 6.26
CA GLU A 38 -11.41 -4.25 5.97
C GLU A 38 -10.06 -4.00 5.33
N ALA A 39 -10.00 -3.20 4.27
CA ALA A 39 -8.75 -2.82 3.61
C ALA A 39 -7.78 -2.15 4.59
N GLY A 40 -8.28 -1.28 5.48
CA GLY A 40 -7.48 -0.64 6.51
C GLY A 40 -6.91 -1.63 7.52
N ARG A 41 -7.65 -2.65 7.94
CA ARG A 41 -7.13 -3.71 8.82
C ARG A 41 -6.06 -4.54 8.12
N THR A 42 -6.32 -4.95 6.88
CA THR A 42 -5.38 -5.73 6.07
C THR A 42 -4.09 -4.95 5.82
N LEU A 43 -4.19 -3.68 5.41
CA LEU A 43 -3.02 -2.86 5.12
C LEU A 43 -2.13 -2.62 6.36
N ARG A 44 -2.71 -2.54 7.56
CA ARG A 44 -1.95 -2.44 8.83
C ARG A 44 -1.26 -3.74 9.23
N SER A 45 -1.79 -4.91 8.84
CA SER A 45 -1.21 -6.21 9.18
C SER A 45 -0.15 -6.68 8.18
N LEU A 46 -0.07 -6.05 7.01
CA LEU A 46 0.91 -6.40 5.98
C LEU A 46 2.34 -6.08 6.41
N SER A 47 3.23 -7.03 6.17
CA SER A 47 4.68 -6.84 6.24
C SER A 47 5.28 -7.11 4.86
N PHE A 48 5.88 -6.09 4.25
CA PHE A 48 6.49 -6.22 2.94
C PHE A 48 7.83 -6.94 3.02
N ARG A 49 8.02 -7.95 2.18
CA ARG A 49 9.31 -8.62 2.06
C ARG A 49 10.32 -7.68 1.42
N THR A 50 11.56 -7.74 1.89
CA THR A 50 12.67 -7.03 1.26
C THR A 50 13.27 -7.89 0.14
N ARG A 51 13.50 -7.30 -1.02
CA ARG A 51 14.13 -7.93 -2.19
C ARG A 51 15.24 -7.04 -2.75
N LEU A 52 16.12 -7.63 -3.55
CA LEU A 52 17.03 -6.84 -4.38
C LEU A 52 16.22 -6.13 -5.46
N ARG A 53 16.56 -4.86 -5.74
CA ARG A 53 15.86 -4.03 -6.73
C ARG A 53 14.35 -3.91 -6.45
N GLY A 54 14.01 -3.62 -5.20
CA GLY A 54 12.63 -3.36 -4.77
C GLY A 54 12.32 -1.86 -4.69
N TYR A 55 11.08 -1.52 -4.39
CA TYR A 55 10.68 -0.14 -4.16
C TYR A 55 11.30 0.45 -2.89
N ALA A 56 11.68 1.73 -2.97
CA ALA A 56 12.29 2.45 -1.86
C ALA A 56 11.34 2.49 -0.65
N ARG A 57 11.77 1.84 0.45
CA ARG A 57 10.94 1.60 1.64
C ARG A 57 10.27 2.86 2.18
N HIS A 58 11.03 3.97 2.28
CA HIS A 58 10.52 5.24 2.76
C HIS A 58 9.37 5.82 1.92
N GLN A 59 9.38 5.60 0.59
CA GLN A 59 8.30 6.04 -0.29
C GLN A 59 7.07 5.15 -0.14
N VAL A 60 7.28 3.84 -0.03
CA VAL A 60 6.19 2.88 0.22
C VAL A 60 5.55 3.13 1.58
N ASP A 61 6.34 3.26 2.64
CA ASP A 61 5.84 3.52 4.00
C ASP A 61 5.03 4.83 4.04
N ARG A 62 5.45 5.85 3.28
CA ARG A 62 4.68 7.09 3.12
C ARG A 62 3.34 6.84 2.42
N ALA A 63 3.36 6.17 1.27
CA ALA A 63 2.15 5.87 0.52
C ALA A 63 1.15 5.02 1.34
N VAL A 64 1.64 4.06 2.11
CA VAL A 64 0.83 3.24 3.02
C VAL A 64 0.18 4.11 4.08
N ARG A 65 0.94 5.01 4.74
CA ARG A 65 0.37 5.96 5.71
C ARG A 65 -0.70 6.85 5.09
N ASP A 66 -0.47 7.36 3.88
CA ASP A 66 -1.41 8.22 3.18
C ASP A 66 -2.73 7.47 2.87
N ARG A 67 -2.65 6.21 2.42
CA ARG A 67 -3.84 5.35 2.19
C ARG A 67 -4.57 5.04 3.48
N LEU A 68 -3.86 4.68 4.55
CA LEU A 68 -4.47 4.40 5.86
C LEU A 68 -5.23 5.64 6.36
N ALA A 69 -4.64 6.82 6.25
CA ALA A 69 -5.31 8.06 6.63
C ALA A 69 -6.55 8.36 5.76
N ALA A 70 -6.53 8.00 4.47
CA ALA A 70 -7.70 8.14 3.60
C ALA A 70 -8.81 7.14 3.97
N LEU A 71 -8.46 5.89 4.27
CA LEU A 71 -9.40 4.83 4.65
C LEU A 71 -10.09 5.13 5.99
N ASP A 72 -9.41 5.80 6.92
CA ASP A 72 -9.94 6.16 8.24
C ASP A 72 -10.86 7.39 8.23
N ARG A 73 -10.79 8.23 7.18
CA ARG A 73 -11.56 9.49 7.08
C ARG A 73 -12.90 9.35 6.37
N GLY A 74 -13.08 8.26 5.65
CA GLY A 74 -14.25 8.06 4.82
C GLY A 74 -15.30 7.24 5.53
#